data_AF-A0AAW2YA52-F1
#
_entry.id   AF-A0AAW2YA52-F1
#
_cell.length_a   1.000
_cell.length_b   1.000
_cell.length_c   1.000
_cell.angle_alpha   90.00
_cell.angle_beta   90.00
_cell.angle_gamma   90.00
#
_symmetry.space_group_name_H-M   'P 1'
#
loop_
_entity.id
_entity.type
_entity.pdbx_description
1 polymer ?
#
loop_
_entity_poly.entity_id
_entity_poly.type
_entity_poly.pdbx_seq_one_letter_code
_entity_poly.pdbx_strand_id
1 'polypeptide(L)'
;MIFWRKDVNVVLHSYSEAHIDVGIPRDDGTQGWRFTGIYGHPEAARRGKMWGLFQTPSGKSVRPWIYGGDFNKILQSHEKLEYRRLDAK
;
A
#
# COMPACT_ATOMS: atom_id res chain seq x y z
N MET A 1 -7.45 -8.72 2.67
CA MET A 1 -8.65 -8.79 1.79
C MET A 1 -9.01 -7.38 1.37
N ILE A 2 -9.19 -7.11 0.07
CA ILE A 2 -9.66 -5.82 -0.46
C ILE A 2 -11.13 -5.98 -0.85
N PHE A 3 -11.94 -4.99 -0.52
CA PHE A 3 -13.33 -4.90 -0.94
C PHE A 3 -13.53 -3.63 -1.74
N TRP A 4 -14.30 -3.75 -2.81
CA TRP A 4 -14.64 -2.61 -3.66
C TRP A 4 -16.10 -2.74 -4.10
N ARG A 5 -16.66 -1.61 -4.56
CA ARG A 5 -18.02 -1.61 -5.08
C ARG A 5 -18.06 -2.33 -6.43
N LYS A 6 -19.17 -3.02 -6.71
CA LYS A 6 -19.34 -3.82 -7.94
C LYS A 6 -19.25 -2.99 -9.23
N ASP A 7 -19.57 -1.71 -9.15
CA ASP A 7 -19.50 -0.76 -10.26
C ASP A 7 -18.10 -0.17 -10.49
N VAL A 8 -17.11 -0.52 -9.66
CA VAL A 8 -15.72 -0.12 -9.86
C VAL A 8 -14.97 -1.27 -10.53
N ASN A 9 -14.45 -1.02 -11.73
CA ASN A 9 -13.54 -1.94 -12.38
C ASN A 9 -12.17 -1.94 -11.68
N VAL A 10 -11.74 -3.11 -11.22
CA VAL A 10 -10.48 -3.30 -10.52
C VAL A 10 -9.69 -4.41 -11.21
N VAL A 11 -8.47 -4.10 -11.61
CA VAL A 11 -7.55 -5.03 -12.26
C VAL A 11 -6.45 -5.38 -11.28
N LEU A 12 -6.36 -6.65 -10.88
CA LEU A 12 -5.29 -7.12 -10.01
C LEU A 12 -3.97 -7.20 -10.80
N HIS A 13 -2.92 -6.55 -10.31
CA HIS A 13 -1.58 -6.60 -10.90
C HIS A 13 -0.68 -7.58 -10.16
N SER A 14 -0.64 -7.52 -8.83
CA SER A 14 0.12 -8.46 -8.00
C SER A 14 -0.39 -8.47 -6.56
N TYR A 15 -0.13 -9.55 -5.82
CA TYR A 15 -0.40 -9.62 -4.39
C TYR A 15 0.56 -10.58 -3.69
N SER A 16 0.72 -10.40 -2.39
CA SER A 16 1.43 -11.28 -1.47
C SER A 16 0.82 -11.12 -0.07
N GLU A 17 1.37 -11.81 0.93
CA GLU A 17 1.00 -11.56 2.33
C GLU A 17 1.30 -10.12 2.79
N ALA A 18 2.27 -9.46 2.15
CA ALA A 18 2.73 -8.13 2.54
C ALA A 18 2.16 -6.99 1.68
N HIS A 19 1.50 -7.30 0.56
CA HIS A 19 0.93 -6.26 -0.31
C HIS A 19 -0.18 -6.76 -1.21
N ILE A 20 -0.96 -5.82 -1.72
CA ILE A 20 -1.88 -5.99 -2.82
C ILE A 20 -1.75 -4.79 -3.74
N ASP A 21 -1.69 -5.03 -5.04
CA ASP A 21 -1.50 -4.00 -6.04
C ASP A 21 -2.53 -4.14 -7.15
N VAL A 22 -3.29 -3.06 -7.38
CA VAL A 22 -4.42 -3.04 -8.30
C VAL A 22 -4.43 -1.78 -9.15
N GLY A 23 -4.86 -1.92 -10.40
CA GLY A 23 -5.17 -0.82 -11.30
C GLY A 23 -6.66 -0.55 -11.33
N ILE A 24 -7.03 0.72 -11.41
CA ILE A 24 -8.42 1.19 -11.48
C ILE A 24 -8.52 2.01 -12.77
N PRO A 25 -8.88 1.37 -13.89
CA PRO A 25 -9.14 2.07 -15.14
C PRO A 25 -10.36 2.98 -14.99
N ARG A 26 -10.42 4.05 -15.79
CA ARG A 26 -11.63 4.86 -15.92
C ARG A 26 -12.41 4.40 -17.16
N ASP A 27 -13.73 4.38 -17.03
CA ASP A 27 -14.62 3.91 -18.09
C ASP A 27 -14.66 4.86 -19.30
N ASP A 28 -14.29 6.14 -19.11
CA ASP A 28 -14.20 7.16 -20.15
C ASP A 28 -12.93 7.03 -21.03
N GLY A 29 -12.14 5.97 -20.85
CA GLY A 29 -10.89 5.74 -21.57
C GLY A 29 -9.75 6.67 -21.14
N THR A 30 -9.98 7.57 -20.18
CA THR A 30 -8.92 8.43 -19.64
C THR A 30 -7.99 7.63 -18.73
N GLN A 31 -6.88 8.26 -18.35
CA GLN A 31 -5.87 7.61 -17.55
C GLN A 31 -6.43 7.22 -16.18
N GLY A 32 -6.53 5.91 -15.95
CA GLY A 32 -6.84 5.34 -14.64
C GLY A 32 -5.71 5.54 -13.63
N TRP A 33 -5.94 5.09 -12.40
CA TRP A 33 -4.98 5.19 -11.30
C TRP A 33 -4.63 3.80 -10.76
N ARG A 34 -3.62 3.75 -9.91
CA ARG A 34 -3.12 2.52 -9.27
C ARG A 34 -3.20 2.66 -7.77
N PHE A 35 -3.57 1.58 -7.10
CA PHE A 35 -3.54 1.47 -5.65
C PHE A 35 -2.64 0.31 -5.23
N THR A 36 -1.71 0.58 -4.32
CA THR A 36 -0.97 -0.49 -3.63
C THR A 36 -1.29 -0.44 -2.13
N GLY A 37 -2.02 -1.46 -1.68
CA GLY A 37 -2.26 -1.75 -0.28
C GLY A 37 -1.06 -2.49 0.31
N ILE A 38 -0.58 -2.07 1.48
CA ILE A 38 0.62 -2.62 2.10
C ILE A 38 0.29 -3.11 3.50
N TYR A 39 0.83 -4.28 3.81
CA TYR A 39 0.74 -4.90 5.12
C TYR A 39 2.17 -5.16 5.60
N GLY A 40 2.66 -4.27 6.45
CA GLY A 40 4.01 -4.32 6.97
C GLY A 40 4.21 -5.55 7.84
N HIS A 41 5.35 -6.22 7.66
CA HIS A 41 5.69 -7.33 8.53
C HIS A 41 5.95 -6.80 9.96
N PRO A 42 5.45 -7.47 11.02
CA PRO A 42 5.65 -7.02 12.41
C PRO A 42 7.14 -6.98 12.79
N GLU A 43 7.94 -7.83 12.15
CA GLU A 43 9.38 -7.93 12.38
C GLU A 43 10.18 -6.86 11.61
N ALA A 44 10.93 -6.05 12.37
CA ALA A 44 11.67 -4.91 11.87
C ALA A 44 12.66 -5.20 10.75
N ALA A 45 13.37 -6.32 10.88
CA ALA A 45 14.45 -6.73 9.98
C ALA A 45 13.93 -7.02 8.56
N ARG A 46 12.66 -7.43 8.42
CA ARG A 46 12.05 -7.78 7.12
C ARG A 46 11.42 -6.57 6.41
N ARG A 47 11.30 -5.42 7.10
CA ARG A 47 10.73 -4.16 6.54
C ARG A 47 11.60 -3.54 5.44
N GLY A 48 12.91 -3.84 5.39
CA GLY A 48 13.82 -3.31 4.37
C GLY A 48 13.49 -3.76 2.94
N LYS A 49 13.02 -5.01 2.76
CA LYS A 49 12.61 -5.54 1.45
C LYS A 49 11.37 -4.85 0.89
N MET A 50 10.44 -4.42 1.74
CA MET A 50 9.24 -3.68 1.32
C MET A 50 9.61 -2.34 0.69
N TRP A 51 10.58 -1.61 1.24
CA TRP A 51 10.93 -0.28 0.74
C TRP A 51 11.59 -0.31 -0.65
N GLY A 52 12.21 -1.43 -1.02
CA GLY A 52 12.74 -1.66 -2.36
C GLY A 52 11.65 -1.72 -3.44
N LEU A 53 10.44 -2.17 -3.10
CA LEU A 53 9.31 -2.22 -4.05
C LEU A 53 8.83 -0.82 -4.48
N PHE A 54 9.01 0.19 -3.62
CA PHE A 54 8.66 1.59 -3.92
C PHE A 54 9.74 2.32 -4.72
N GLN A 55 10.98 1.81 -4.71
CA GLN A 55 12.13 2.42 -5.38
C GLN A 55 12.25 2.06 -6.86
N THR A 56 11.22 1.46 -7.46
CA THR A 56 11.16 1.31 -8.91
C THR A 56 10.22 2.37 -9.50
N PRO A 57 10.71 3.57 -9.86
CA PRO A 57 10.00 4.45 -10.76
C PRO A 57 9.77 3.69 -12.06
N SER A 58 8.53 3.27 -12.25
CA SER A 58 8.06 2.55 -13.42
C SER A 58 8.23 3.44 -14.66
N GLY A 59 9.35 3.28 -15.38
CA GLY A 59 9.63 3.96 -16.64
C GLY A 59 8.71 3.57 -17.81
N LYS A 60 7.47 3.14 -17.56
CA LYS A 60 6.53 2.70 -18.61
C LYS A 60 5.09 3.20 -18.50
N SER A 61 4.67 3.87 -17.43
CA SER A 61 3.35 4.54 -17.39
C SER A 61 3.22 5.34 -16.09
N VAL A 62 3.19 6.67 -16.15
CA VAL A 62 2.93 7.54 -14.98
C VAL A 62 1.43 7.59 -14.74
N ARG A 63 0.83 6.49 -14.28
CA ARG A 63 -0.53 6.54 -13.72
C ARG A 63 -0.44 7.14 -12.32
N PRO A 64 -1.40 7.99 -11.89
CA PRO A 64 -1.49 8.40 -10.49
C PRO A 64 -1.48 7.16 -9.58
N TRP A 65 -0.61 7.15 -8.57
CA TRP A 65 -0.38 5.98 -7.73
C TRP A 65 -0.58 6.34 -6.27
N ILE A 66 -1.56 5.69 -5.65
CA ILE A 66 -1.88 5.82 -4.24
C ILE A 66 -1.34 4.60 -3.49
N TYR A 67 -0.69 4.85 -2.37
CA TYR A 67 -0.25 3.81 -1.43
C TYR A 67 -1.06 3.95 -0.14
N GLY A 68 -1.46 2.83 0.44
CA GLY A 68 -2.18 2.81 1.72
C GLY A 68 -2.07 1.48 2.43
N GLY A 69 -2.56 1.40 3.66
CA GLY A 69 -2.51 0.19 4.49
C GLY A 69 -1.75 0.42 5.79
N ASP A 70 -1.41 -0.69 6.46
CA ASP A 70 -0.63 -0.67 7.69
C ASP A 70 0.84 -0.91 7.34
N PHE A 71 1.66 0.13 7.42
CA PHE A 71 3.08 0.02 7.09
C PHE A 71 3.89 -0.65 8.19
N ASN A 72 3.30 -0.91 9.37
CA ASN A 72 3.99 -1.36 10.59
C ASN A 72 5.31 -0.63 10.81
N LYS A 73 5.36 0.68 10.51
CA LYS A 73 6.55 1.52 10.65
C LYS A 73 6.12 2.81 11.31
N ILE A 74 6.77 3.13 12.43
CA ILE A 74 6.73 4.46 13.04
C ILE A 74 7.48 5.38 12.08
N LEU A 75 6.76 6.23 11.37
CA LEU A 75 7.30 7.21 10.44
C LEU A 75 7.79 8.45 11.19
N GLN A 76 7.18 8.74 12.34
CA GLN A 76 7.55 9.88 13.18
C GLN A 76 7.64 9.50 14.66
N SER A 77 8.60 10.10 15.36
CA SER A 77 8.89 9.80 16.78
C SER A 77 7.67 9.95 17.70
N HIS A 78 6.69 10.78 17.34
CA HIS A 78 5.49 11.03 18.14
C HIS A 78 4.46 9.88 18.06
N GLU A 79 4.43 9.09 16.98
CA GLU A 79 3.55 7.92 16.85
C GLU A 79 3.92 6.82 17.85
N LYS A 80 5.18 6.82 18.32
CA LYS A 80 5.70 5.88 19.34
C LYS A 80 5.12 6.09 20.74
N LEU A 81 4.59 7.28 21.04
CA LEU A 81 4.04 7.60 22.36
C LEU A 81 2.64 7.01 22.57
N GLU A 82 1.85 6.90 21.50
CA GLU A 82 0.51 6.31 21.54
C GLU A 82 0.56 4.80 21.79
N TYR A 83 1.49 4.09 21.14
CA TYR A 83 1.65 2.64 21.31
C TYR A 83 2.00 2.24 22.76
N ARG A 84 2.92 2.99 23.39
CA ARG A 84 3.30 2.76 24.80
C ARG A 84 2.19 3.04 25.81
N ARG A 85 1.18 3.82 25.45
CA ARG A 85 0.02 4.09 26.33
C ARG A 85 -1.03 2.99 26.26
N LEU A 86 -1.12 2.28 25.13
CA LEU A 86 -2.05 1.17 24.93
C LEU A 86 -1.55 -0.13 25.57
N ASP A 87 -0.23 -0.37 25.57
CA ASP A 87 0.39 -1.55 26.24
C ASP A 87 0.52 -1.41 27.77
N ALA A 88 0.22 -0.23 28.31
CA ALA A 88 0.33 0.09 29.74
C ALA A 88 -1.01 0.02 30.48
N LYS A 89 -2.04 -0.60 29.90
CA LYS A 89 -3.40 -0.73 30.44
C LYS A 89 -3.87 -2.17 30.35
#